data_AF-A0A378UC07-F1
#
_entry.id   AF-A0A378UC07-F1
#
_cell.length_a   1.000
_cell.length_b   1.000
_cell.length_c   1.000
_cell.angle_alpha   90.00
_cell.angle_beta   90.00
_cell.angle_gamma   90.00
#
_symmetry.space_group_name_H-M   'P 1'
#
loop_
_entity.id
_entity.type
_entity.pdbx_description
1 polymer ?
#
loop_
_entity_poly.entity_id
_entity_poly.type
_entity_poly.pdbx_seq_one_letter_code
_entity_poly.pdbx_strand_id
1 'polypeptide(L)'
;MFDVNPEIIERAFEGAWHSETLEHYQEEDEYYSLDLSSEKDARYAINRWLLLGWRNNEKLIYKESLRYTITKDGYLNADVWLPGIDYVPVEGVHNETHSQEFDRLYKNFLLILWDEWFNEPFVEADLSNYRVRIDDEFVRFPHMPELWKEPVYK
;
A
#
# COMPACT_ATOMS: atom_id res chain seq x y z
N MET A 1 7.28 21.24 -1.95
CA MET A 1 6.16 20.41 -2.43
C MET A 1 6.73 19.05 -2.74
N PHE A 2 6.12 17.99 -2.22
CA PHE A 2 6.56 16.61 -2.41
C PHE A 2 5.84 15.99 -3.60
N ASP A 3 6.60 15.38 -4.50
CA ASP A 3 6.05 14.56 -5.57
C ASP A 3 5.70 13.18 -4.99
N VAL A 4 4.46 12.75 -5.19
CA VAL A 4 3.94 11.47 -4.69
C VAL A 4 3.09 10.78 -5.73
N ASN A 5 2.92 9.46 -5.57
CA ASN A 5 1.88 8.72 -6.28
C ASN A 5 1.50 7.45 -5.48
N PRO A 6 0.22 7.27 -5.10
CA PRO A 6 -0.25 6.04 -4.46
C PRO A 6 0.10 4.76 -5.24
N GLU A 7 0.17 4.83 -6.56
CA GLU A 7 0.50 3.69 -7.44
C GLU A 7 1.88 3.08 -7.12
N ILE A 8 2.81 3.87 -6.56
CA ILE A 8 4.11 3.36 -6.11
C ILE A 8 3.93 2.32 -5.00
N ILE A 9 2.96 2.51 -4.11
CA ILE A 9 2.65 1.58 -3.02
C ILE A 9 1.79 0.42 -3.55
N GLU A 10 0.82 0.71 -4.44
CA GLU A 10 -0.03 -0.31 -5.09
C GLU A 10 0.83 -1.37 -5.78
N ARG A 11 1.83 -0.94 -6.56
CA ARG A 11 2.74 -1.85 -7.26
C ARG A 11 3.59 -2.69 -6.31
N ALA A 12 3.91 -2.18 -5.12
CA ALA A 12 4.60 -2.99 -4.12
C ALA A 12 3.68 -4.11 -3.60
N PHE A 13 2.39 -3.82 -3.40
CA PHE A 13 1.40 -4.82 -3.00
C PHE A 13 1.21 -5.85 -4.12
N GLU A 14 0.98 -5.42 -5.36
CA GLU A 14 0.82 -6.30 -6.52
C GLU A 14 2.05 -7.20 -6.73
N GLY A 15 3.25 -6.61 -6.64
CA GLY A 15 4.50 -7.35 -6.77
C GLY A 15 4.72 -8.41 -5.67
N ALA A 16 4.04 -8.29 -4.53
CA ALA A 16 4.16 -9.22 -3.40
C ALA A 16 2.98 -10.20 -3.30
N TRP A 17 1.76 -9.75 -3.59
CA TRP A 17 0.51 -10.42 -3.21
C TRP A 17 -0.51 -10.55 -4.34
N HIS A 18 -0.16 -10.15 -5.57
CA HIS A 18 -0.99 -10.51 -6.72
C HIS A 18 -1.10 -12.04 -6.81
N SER A 19 -2.26 -12.56 -7.21
CA SER A 19 -2.54 -14.00 -7.23
C SER A 19 -1.51 -14.78 -8.04
N GLU A 20 -1.14 -14.28 -9.23
CA GLU A 20 -0.10 -14.89 -10.06
C GLU A 20 1.28 -14.92 -9.37
N THR A 21 1.60 -13.89 -8.57
CA THR A 21 2.85 -13.86 -7.79
C THR A 21 2.82 -14.95 -6.72
N LEU A 22 1.75 -15.02 -5.95
CA LEU A 22 1.58 -16.01 -4.88
C LEU A 22 1.57 -17.44 -5.44
N GLU A 23 0.88 -17.68 -6.56
CA GLU A 23 0.84 -18.97 -7.24
C GLU A 23 2.24 -19.36 -7.74
N HIS A 24 2.95 -18.42 -8.38
CA HIS A 24 4.30 -18.66 -8.91
C HIS A 24 5.28 -19.13 -7.83
N TYR A 25 5.20 -18.53 -6.64
CA TYR A 25 6.05 -18.89 -5.49
C TYR A 25 5.45 -19.99 -4.58
N GLN A 26 4.25 -20.50 -4.89
CA GLN A 26 3.52 -21.51 -4.12
C GLN A 26 3.21 -21.07 -2.67
N GLU A 27 2.81 -19.80 -2.50
CA GLU A 27 2.55 -19.18 -1.20
C GLU A 27 1.06 -18.87 -0.96
N GLU A 28 0.18 -19.20 -1.91
CA GLU A 28 -1.26 -18.94 -1.86
C GLU A 28 -1.92 -19.50 -0.60
N ASP A 29 -1.73 -20.80 -0.32
CA ASP A 29 -2.37 -21.47 0.83
C ASP A 29 -2.02 -20.78 2.15
N GLU A 30 -0.77 -20.36 2.28
CA GLU A 30 -0.31 -19.67 3.48
C GLU A 30 -0.88 -18.26 3.55
N TYR A 31 -0.73 -17.48 2.47
CA TYR A 31 -1.19 -16.10 2.43
C TYR A 31 -2.71 -15.99 2.64
N TYR A 32 -3.50 -16.80 1.93
CA TYR A 32 -4.96 -16.78 2.02
C TYR A 32 -5.51 -17.38 3.32
N SER A 33 -4.68 -18.04 4.14
CA SER A 33 -5.06 -18.50 5.48
C SER A 33 -4.99 -17.41 6.56
N LEU A 34 -4.38 -16.26 6.26
CA LEU A 34 -4.19 -15.16 7.20
C LEU A 34 -5.46 -14.31 7.37
N ASP A 35 -5.51 -13.56 8.47
CA ASP A 35 -6.48 -12.49 8.68
C ASP A 35 -5.75 -11.13 8.78
N LEU A 36 -5.64 -10.40 7.68
CA LEU A 36 -4.92 -9.12 7.66
C LEU A 36 -5.65 -7.99 8.40
N SER A 37 -6.87 -8.22 8.90
CA SER A 37 -7.53 -7.32 9.84
C SER A 37 -6.91 -7.42 11.26
N SER A 38 -6.24 -8.52 11.57
CA SER A 38 -5.50 -8.77 12.80
C SER A 38 -4.09 -8.21 12.71
N GLU A 39 -3.67 -7.46 13.73
CA GLU A 39 -2.33 -6.86 13.78
C GLU A 39 -1.21 -7.91 13.65
N LYS A 40 -1.37 -9.06 14.31
CA LYS A 40 -0.35 -10.12 14.31
C LYS A 40 -0.10 -10.65 12.90
N ASP A 41 -1.17 -10.95 12.17
CA ASP A 41 -1.09 -11.58 10.85
C ASP A 41 -0.72 -10.53 9.79
N ALA A 42 -1.19 -9.29 9.93
CA ALA A 42 -0.74 -8.16 9.11
C ALA A 42 0.77 -7.96 9.22
N ARG A 43 1.32 -7.86 10.44
CA ARG A 43 2.77 -7.72 10.65
C ARG A 43 3.55 -8.92 10.10
N TYR A 44 3.01 -10.13 10.25
CA TYR A 44 3.62 -11.33 9.67
C TYR A 44 3.70 -11.24 8.15
N ALA A 45 2.59 -10.91 7.48
CA ALA A 45 2.53 -10.81 6.04
C ALA A 45 3.47 -9.71 5.50
N ILE A 46 3.45 -8.54 6.15
CA ILE A 46 4.33 -7.42 5.79
C ILE A 46 5.81 -7.85 5.90
N ASN A 47 6.18 -8.48 7.02
CA ASN A 47 7.57 -8.90 7.24
C ASN A 47 8.03 -10.01 6.29
N ARG A 48 7.10 -10.86 5.82
CA ARG A 48 7.45 -11.96 4.94
C ARG A 48 7.59 -11.54 3.48
N TRP A 49 6.68 -10.73 2.99
CA TRP A 49 6.54 -10.48 1.54
C TRP A 49 6.73 -9.02 1.13
N LEU A 50 6.53 -8.08 2.04
CA LEU A 50 6.46 -6.66 1.72
C LEU A 50 7.59 -5.84 2.36
N LEU A 51 8.64 -6.49 2.87
CA LEU A 51 9.82 -5.78 3.35
C LEU A 51 10.58 -5.15 2.20
N LEU A 52 10.77 -3.84 2.30
CA LEU A 52 11.59 -3.09 1.36
C LEU A 52 13.03 -3.06 1.85
N GLY A 53 13.95 -3.58 1.02
CA GLY A 53 15.39 -3.42 1.20
C GLY A 53 15.79 -1.98 0.88
N TRP A 54 15.60 -1.07 1.82
CA TRP A 54 15.75 0.37 1.58
C TRP A 54 17.13 0.77 1.05
N ARG A 55 17.15 1.50 -0.07
CA ARG A 55 18.20 2.48 -0.34
C ARG A 55 17.70 3.87 0.08
N ASN A 56 18.58 4.70 0.64
CA ASN A 56 18.20 5.98 1.28
C ASN A 56 17.32 6.90 0.42
N ASN A 57 17.52 6.92 -0.90
CA ASN A 57 16.78 7.80 -1.81
C ASN A 57 15.34 7.32 -2.08
N GLU A 58 15.10 6.01 -1.99
CA GLU A 58 13.81 5.38 -2.30
C GLU A 58 12.86 5.54 -1.12
N LYS A 59 13.40 5.38 0.10
CA LYS A 59 12.66 5.41 1.35
C LYS A 59 11.77 6.65 1.48
N LEU A 60 12.25 7.82 1.03
CA LEU A 60 11.48 9.07 1.11
C LEU A 60 10.22 9.03 0.22
N ILE A 61 10.31 8.51 -1.00
CA ILE A 61 9.19 8.50 -1.95
C ILE A 61 8.10 7.55 -1.49
N TYR A 62 8.49 6.35 -1.04
CA TYR A 62 7.54 5.39 -0.45
C TYR A 62 6.90 5.97 0.81
N LYS A 63 7.68 6.63 1.67
CA LYS A 63 7.16 7.27 2.88
C LYS A 63 6.14 8.34 2.56
N GLU A 64 6.48 9.29 1.70
CA GLU A 64 5.59 10.41 1.38
C GLU A 64 4.36 9.95 0.58
N SER A 65 4.50 8.95 -0.30
CA SER A 65 3.37 8.38 -1.05
C SER A 65 2.43 7.58 -0.14
N LEU A 66 2.95 6.79 0.79
CA LEU A 66 2.13 6.09 1.78
C LEU A 66 1.45 7.10 2.73
N ARG A 67 2.18 8.12 3.19
CA ARG A 67 1.62 9.18 4.05
C ARG A 67 0.45 9.90 3.39
N TYR A 68 0.65 10.30 2.12
CA TYR A 68 -0.39 10.93 1.31
C TYR A 68 -1.61 10.04 1.19
N THR A 69 -1.41 8.75 0.88
CA THR A 69 -2.49 7.76 0.74
C THR A 69 -3.32 7.62 2.02
N ILE A 70 -2.66 7.36 3.16
CA ILE A 70 -3.33 7.18 4.46
C ILE A 70 -4.11 8.44 4.85
N THR A 71 -3.54 9.62 4.58
CA THR A 71 -4.16 10.91 4.93
C THR A 71 -5.37 11.21 4.07
N LYS A 72 -5.28 10.93 2.76
CA LYS A 72 -6.30 11.37 1.80
C LYS A 72 -7.50 10.44 1.74
N ASP A 73 -7.24 9.15 1.49
CA ASP A 73 -8.30 8.19 1.15
C ASP A 73 -8.30 7.02 2.15
N GLY A 74 -7.17 6.67 2.77
CA GLY A 74 -7.08 5.61 3.77
C GLY A 74 -7.05 4.19 3.18
N TYR A 75 -7.02 4.05 1.86
CA TYR A 75 -6.86 2.78 1.15
C TYR A 75 -6.10 2.99 -0.17
N LEU A 76 -5.68 1.88 -0.79
CA LEU A 76 -5.01 1.84 -2.10
C LEU A 76 -5.94 1.14 -3.11
N ASN A 77 -5.82 1.45 -4.40
CA ASN A 77 -6.55 0.74 -5.45
C ASN A 77 -5.63 -0.29 -6.13
N ALA A 78 -4.99 -1.13 -5.33
CA ALA A 78 -4.11 -2.20 -5.80
C ALA A 78 -4.93 -3.41 -6.24
N ASP A 79 -4.52 -4.07 -7.32
CA ASP A 79 -5.16 -5.32 -7.77
C ASP A 79 -4.69 -6.52 -6.95
N VAL A 80 -5.02 -6.53 -5.65
CA VAL A 80 -4.71 -7.62 -4.72
C VAL A 80 -5.88 -7.92 -3.81
N TRP A 81 -5.99 -9.18 -3.41
CA TRP A 81 -6.90 -9.58 -2.34
C TRP A 81 -6.19 -9.54 -0.99
N LEU A 82 -6.78 -8.87 0.00
CA LEU A 82 -6.34 -8.77 1.38
C LEU A 82 -7.26 -9.63 2.28
N PRO A 83 -6.85 -10.86 2.63
CA PRO A 83 -7.61 -11.77 3.49
C PRO A 83 -8.06 -11.09 4.78
N GLY A 84 -9.33 -11.26 5.16
CA GLY A 84 -9.91 -10.64 6.36
C GLY A 84 -10.29 -9.16 6.22
N ILE A 85 -9.79 -8.44 5.22
CA ILE A 85 -10.16 -7.03 4.93
C ILE A 85 -11.19 -6.97 3.79
N ASP A 86 -10.95 -7.65 2.68
CA ASP A 86 -11.89 -7.65 1.54
C ASP A 86 -13.14 -8.49 1.80
N TYR A 87 -13.09 -9.37 2.80
CA TYR A 87 -14.16 -10.32 3.12
C TYR A 87 -15.20 -9.78 4.11
N VAL A 88 -15.19 -8.49 4.50
CA VAL A 88 -16.14 -8.00 5.53
C VAL A 88 -17.59 -8.28 5.11
N PRO A 89 -18.28 -9.25 5.76
CA PRO A 89 -19.66 -9.56 5.41
C PRO A 89 -20.54 -8.48 6.02
N VAL A 90 -21.11 -7.61 5.21
CA VAL A 90 -22.14 -6.68 5.68
C VAL A 90 -23.43 -7.49 5.85
N GLU A 91 -23.86 -7.74 7.09
CA GLU A 91 -25.16 -8.37 7.35
C GLU A 91 -26.27 -7.62 6.61
N GLY A 92 -26.97 -8.32 5.70
CA GLY A 92 -28.12 -7.79 4.99
C GLY A 92 -27.85 -7.09 3.65
N VAL A 93 -26.61 -7.05 3.16
CA VAL A 93 -26.30 -6.48 1.83
C VAL A 93 -25.59 -7.52 0.97
N HIS A 94 -26.31 -8.07 -0.01
CA HIS A 94 -25.70 -8.80 -1.11
C HIS A 94 -25.15 -7.77 -2.12
N ASN A 95 -23.83 -7.78 -2.30
CA ASN A 95 -23.00 -7.07 -3.31
C ASN A 95 -22.29 -5.77 -2.86
N GLU A 96 -20.96 -5.78 -3.05
CA GLU A 96 -20.09 -4.71 -3.60
C GLU A 96 -20.14 -3.28 -3.04
N THR A 97 -20.84 -3.01 -1.93
CA THR A 97 -20.72 -1.70 -1.27
C THR A 97 -19.49 -1.66 -0.38
N HIS A 98 -18.49 -0.90 -0.81
CA HIS A 98 -17.44 -0.30 -0.01
C HIS A 98 -18.02 0.14 1.36
N SER A 99 -17.66 -0.57 2.42
CA SER A 99 -18.24 -0.38 3.75
C SER A 99 -17.33 0.49 4.62
N GLN A 100 -17.90 1.21 5.59
CA GLN A 100 -17.09 1.95 6.58
C GLN A 100 -16.11 1.04 7.34
N GLU A 101 -16.46 -0.24 7.44
CA GLU A 101 -15.61 -1.23 8.07
C GLU A 101 -14.42 -1.61 7.19
N PHE A 102 -14.63 -1.75 5.87
CA PHE A 102 -13.53 -1.89 4.91
C PHE A 102 -12.55 -0.72 5.04
N ASP A 103 -13.04 0.52 5.02
CA ASP A 103 -12.20 1.72 5.16
C ASP A 103 -11.39 1.71 6.45
N ARG A 104 -12.04 1.35 7.55
CA ARG A 104 -11.41 1.28 8.87
C ARG A 104 -10.33 0.21 8.92
N LEU A 105 -10.60 -0.99 8.41
CA LEU A 105 -9.68 -2.11 8.43
C LEU A 105 -8.49 -1.87 7.49
N TYR A 106 -8.74 -1.39 6.28
CA TYR A 106 -7.69 -1.06 5.31
C TYR A 106 -6.80 0.06 5.84
N LYS A 107 -7.37 1.14 6.39
CA LYS A 107 -6.58 2.23 6.98
C LYS A 107 -5.74 1.73 8.15
N ASN A 108 -6.29 0.87 9.00
CA ASN A 108 -5.53 0.24 10.09
C ASN A 108 -4.37 -0.60 9.56
N PHE A 109 -4.59 -1.38 8.51
CA PHE A 109 -3.54 -2.15 7.85
C PHE A 109 -2.42 -1.24 7.32
N LEU A 110 -2.76 -0.13 6.66
CA LEU A 110 -1.77 0.84 6.19
C LEU A 110 -1.00 1.53 7.32
N LEU A 111 -1.62 1.72 8.49
CA LEU A 111 -0.93 2.24 9.68
C LEU A 111 0.05 1.23 10.26
N ILE A 112 -0.27 -0.07 10.22
CA ILE A 112 0.68 -1.15 10.58
C ILE A 112 1.84 -1.17 9.59
N LEU A 113 1.55 -1.04 8.29
CA LEU A 113 2.59 -0.94 7.25
C LEU A 113 3.53 0.24 7.51
N TRP A 114 2.98 1.41 7.83
CA TRP A 114 3.77 2.59 8.17
C TRP A 114 4.73 2.32 9.33
N ASP A 115 4.24 1.69 10.40
CA ASP A 115 5.03 1.34 11.58
C ASP A 115 6.18 0.39 11.23
N GLU A 116 5.89 -0.69 10.50
CA GLU A 116 6.91 -1.68 10.06
C GLU A 116 7.98 -1.05 9.16
N TRP A 117 7.57 -0.22 8.20
CA TRP A 117 8.48 0.37 7.22
C TRP A 117 9.35 1.50 7.78
N PHE A 118 8.80 2.33 8.67
CA PHE A 118 9.45 3.58 9.07
C PHE A 118 9.83 3.64 10.55
N ASN A 119 9.24 2.80 11.40
CA ASN A 119 9.49 2.76 12.84
C ASN A 119 9.35 4.14 13.50
N GLU A 120 8.32 4.90 13.10
CA GLU A 120 8.01 6.21 13.65
C GLU A 120 6.50 6.44 13.74
N PRO A 121 6.02 7.29 14.66
CA PRO A 121 4.60 7.61 14.75
C PRO A 121 4.06 8.22 13.45
N PHE A 122 2.89 7.76 13.02
CA PHE A 122 2.20 8.37 11.88
C PHE A 122 1.68 9.77 12.24
N VAL A 123 1.86 10.71 11.33
CA VAL A 123 1.31 12.06 11.41
C VAL A 123 0.64 12.37 10.08
N GLU A 124 -0.62 12.82 10.11
CA GLU A 124 -1.32 13.23 8.89
C GLU A 124 -0.54 14.31 8.13
N ALA A 125 -0.62 14.25 6.81
CA ALA A 125 0.00 15.21 5.92
C ALA A 125 -0.86 16.47 5.77
N ASP A 126 -0.22 17.64 5.67
CA ASP A 126 -0.87 18.77 5.03
C ASP A 126 -0.85 18.55 3.51
N LEU A 127 -1.99 18.12 2.97
CA LEU A 127 -2.14 17.74 1.56
C LEU A 127 -1.80 18.87 0.58
N SER A 128 -1.80 20.14 1.02
CA SER A 128 -1.39 21.27 0.19
C SER A 128 0.11 21.25 -0.16
N ASN A 129 0.91 20.49 0.58
CA ASN A 129 2.34 20.31 0.32
C ASN A 129 2.66 19.19 -0.67
N TYR A 130 1.64 18.52 -1.23
CA TYR A 130 1.80 17.35 -2.10
C TYR A 130 1.32 17.62 -3.51
N ARG A 131 1.98 16.98 -4.47
CA ARG A 131 1.55 16.97 -5.87
C ARG A 131 1.63 15.56 -6.42
N VAL A 132 0.56 15.12 -7.08
CA VAL A 132 0.50 13.79 -7.67
C VAL A 132 1.25 13.82 -9.00
N ARG A 133 2.41 13.16 -9.05
CA ARG A 133 3.26 13.03 -10.23
C ARG A 133 2.93 11.72 -10.94
N ILE A 134 2.72 11.78 -12.26
CA ILE A 134 2.10 10.70 -13.06
C ILE A 134 2.93 10.25 -14.27
N ASP A 135 4.15 10.76 -14.47
CA ASP A 135 5.03 10.21 -15.50
C ASP A 135 5.50 8.79 -15.14
N ASP A 136 5.56 7.94 -16.17
CA ASP A 136 5.73 6.49 -16.04
C ASP A 136 7.06 6.12 -15.37
N GLU A 137 8.13 6.88 -15.64
CA GLU A 137 9.44 6.61 -15.05
C GLU A 137 9.46 6.82 -13.54
N PHE A 138 8.78 7.87 -13.06
CA PHE A 138 8.64 8.13 -11.63
C PHE A 138 7.83 7.03 -10.94
N VAL A 139 6.71 6.63 -11.54
CA VAL A 139 5.77 5.66 -10.96
C VAL A 139 6.32 4.23 -10.98
N ARG A 140 6.88 3.79 -12.11
CA ARG A 140 7.38 2.41 -12.27
C ARG A 140 8.77 2.21 -11.71
N PHE A 141 9.60 3.24 -11.71
CA PHE A 141 10.98 3.17 -11.25
C PHE A 141 11.28 4.21 -10.17
N PRO A 142 10.52 4.21 -9.04
CA PRO A 142 10.75 5.15 -7.94
C PRO A 142 12.13 4.95 -7.29
N HIS A 143 12.76 3.80 -7.54
CA HIS A 143 14.07 3.43 -7.05
C HIS A 143 15.24 3.88 -7.95
N MET A 144 14.96 4.36 -9.17
CA MET A 144 15.97 4.78 -10.16
C MET A 144 15.74 6.24 -10.57
N PRO A 145 16.04 7.23 -9.70
CA PRO A 145 15.81 8.64 -9.99
C PRO A 145 16.58 9.15 -11.22
N GLU A 146 17.66 8.48 -11.61
CA GLU A 146 18.41 8.75 -12.84
C GLU A 146 17.63 8.48 -14.13
N LEU A 147 16.56 7.67 -14.07
CA LEU A 147 15.68 7.40 -15.21
C LEU A 147 14.53 8.41 -15.33
N TRP A 148 14.28 9.19 -14.28
CA TRP A 148 13.15 10.11 -14.24
C TRP A 148 13.30 11.24 -15.26
N LYS A 149 12.21 11.52 -15.97
CA LYS A 149 12.14 12.59 -16.97
C LYS A 149 11.50 13.85 -16.38
N GLU A 150 11.14 14.78 -17.26
CA GLU A 150 10.36 15.96 -16.91
C GLU A 150 9.07 15.55 -16.18
N PRO A 151 8.82 16.08 -14.97
CA PRO A 151 7.64 15.72 -14.19
C PRO A 151 6.33 16.05 -14.89
N VAL A 152 5.42 15.08 -14.93
CA VAL A 152 4.03 15.28 -15.38
C VAL A 152 3.11 15.16 -14.17
N TYR A 153 2.09 16.00 -14.10
CA TYR A 153 1.23 16.11 -12.93
C TYR A 153 -0.25 16.01 -13.31
N LYS A 154 -1.06 15.48 -12.38
CA LYS A 154 -2.52 15.48 -12.48
C LYS A 154 -3.12 16.86 -12.22
#